data_AF-A0A9Q3C4L7-F1
#
_entry.id   AF-A0A9Q3C4L7-F1
#
_cell.length_a   1.000
_cell.length_b   1.000
_cell.length_c   1.000
_cell.angle_alpha   90.00
_cell.angle_beta   90.00
_cell.angle_gamma   90.00
#
_symmetry.space_group_name_H-M   'P 1'
#
loop_
_entity.id
_entity.type
_entity.pdbx_description
1 polymer ?
#
loop_
_entity_poly.entity_id
_entity_poly.type
_entity_poly.pdbx_seq_one_letter_code
_entity_poly.pdbx_strand_id
1 'polypeptide(L)'
;MTHQVSTRTIQRKIHKFCKHLRIAPKKPYLRPQYFEWRLAFAQAHRHWTIKDWAWVVWMDESAFELGKKVDWVRVWRTPQEKWNFENLAVKASWYGGHFVRRSWMEQAPWICGHHCLLLMEDNAPIHTARASTDWQDWHKIQKLDWPAHSPDLNPIKNVWKTMKSQMSKLYQPQTVEEL
;
A
#
# COMPACT_ATOMS: atom_id res chain seq x y z
N MET A 1 -0.08 27.74 42.08
CA MET A 1 -1.15 26.76 42.38
C MET A 1 -1.44 25.96 41.11
N THR A 2 -0.88 24.76 40.98
CA THR A 2 -1.20 23.85 39.87
C THR A 2 -2.54 23.19 40.18
N HIS A 3 -3.62 23.67 39.56
CA HIS A 3 -4.92 23.03 39.69
C HIS A 3 -4.83 21.61 39.11
N GLN A 4 -4.92 20.61 39.98
CA GLN A 4 -4.95 19.21 39.58
C GLN A 4 -6.31 18.94 38.92
N VAL A 5 -6.36 18.99 37.59
CA VAL A 5 -7.58 18.74 36.84
C VAL A 5 -7.89 17.25 36.87
N SER A 6 -9.10 16.87 37.28
CA SER A 6 -9.49 15.46 37.29
C SER A 6 -9.60 14.89 35.87
N THR A 7 -9.20 13.63 35.69
CA THR A 7 -9.31 12.88 34.42
C THR A 7 -10.74 12.91 33.86
N ARG A 8 -11.76 12.89 34.74
CA ARG A 8 -13.17 13.00 34.38
C ARG A 8 -13.53 14.35 33.74
N THR A 9 -12.91 15.43 34.20
CA THR A 9 -13.12 16.77 33.65
C THR A 9 -12.49 16.90 32.27
N ILE A 10 -11.29 16.33 32.10
CA ILE A 10 -10.61 16.24 30.80
C ILE A 10 -11.45 15.41 29.83
N GLN A 11 -11.89 14.22 30.22
CA GLN A 11 -12.74 13.36 29.39
C GLN A 11 -14.07 14.02 29.01
N ARG A 12 -14.77 14.69 29.94
CA ARG A 12 -16.01 15.43 29.61
C ARG A 12 -15.77 16.54 28.60
N LYS A 13 -14.70 17.33 28.76
CA LYS A 13 -14.35 18.38 27.79
C LYS A 13 -13.98 17.77 26.43
N ILE A 14 -13.15 16.73 26.41
CA ILE A 14 -12.79 16.03 25.17
C ILE A 14 -14.04 15.47 24.50
N HIS A 15 -14.95 14.78 25.20
CA HIS A 15 -16.19 14.27 24.62
C HIS A 15 -17.14 15.37 24.13
N LYS A 16 -17.11 16.56 24.76
CA LYS A 16 -17.88 17.73 24.34
C LYS A 16 -17.38 18.29 23.00
N PHE A 17 -16.07 18.28 22.75
CA PHE A 17 -15.45 18.86 21.55
C PHE A 17 -15.09 17.83 20.47
N CYS A 18 -14.51 16.70 20.86
CA CYS A 18 -14.08 15.58 20.01
C CYS A 18 -14.91 14.34 20.36
N LYS A 19 -16.01 14.10 19.64
CA LYS A 19 -17.00 13.09 20.08
C LYS A 19 -16.44 11.67 20.25
N HIS A 20 -15.36 11.28 19.55
CA HIS A 20 -14.79 9.93 19.68
C HIS A 20 -13.31 9.79 19.25
N LEU A 21 -12.62 8.82 19.86
CA LEU A 21 -11.35 8.28 19.39
C LEU A 21 -11.57 7.46 18.10
N ARG A 22 -10.76 7.72 17.07
CA ARG A 22 -10.85 7.04 15.76
C ARG A 22 -9.47 6.59 15.30
N ILE A 23 -9.42 5.53 14.49
CA ILE A 23 -8.19 5.12 13.82
C ILE A 23 -7.85 6.17 12.74
N ALA A 24 -6.62 6.67 12.76
CA ALA A 24 -6.10 7.57 11.75
C ALA A 24 -5.95 6.83 10.41
N PRO A 25 -6.46 7.35 9.28
CA PRO A 25 -6.20 6.77 7.98
C PRO A 25 -4.68 6.81 7.70
N LYS A 26 -4.09 5.66 7.36
CA LYS A 26 -2.69 5.59 6.91
C LYS A 26 -2.63 6.03 5.46
N LYS A 27 -2.03 7.19 5.18
CA LYS A 27 -1.86 7.69 3.81
C LYS A 27 -0.42 8.17 3.61
N PRO A 28 0.21 7.86 2.46
CA PRO A 28 1.48 8.45 2.11
C PRO A 28 1.28 9.95 1.87
N TYR A 29 2.27 10.74 2.27
CA TYR A 29 2.33 12.13 1.84
C TYR A 29 2.63 12.16 0.33
N LEU A 30 1.76 12.79 -0.45
CA LEU A 30 1.94 12.96 -1.88
C LEU A 30 2.30 14.41 -2.16
N ARG A 31 3.39 14.61 -2.91
CA ARG A 31 3.70 15.91 -3.53
C ARG A 31 2.67 16.21 -4.63
N PRO A 32 2.39 17.50 -4.93
CA PRO A 32 1.46 17.92 -5.99
C PRO A 32 1.63 17.17 -7.32
N GLN A 33 2.88 17.01 -7.79
CA GLN A 33 3.20 16.27 -9.02
C GLN A 33 2.63 14.83 -9.07
N TYR A 34 2.60 14.13 -7.93
CA TYR A 34 2.08 12.76 -7.89
C TYR A 34 0.55 12.72 -7.97
N PHE A 35 -0.13 13.78 -7.55
CA PHE A 35 -1.58 13.89 -7.75
C PHE A 35 -1.91 14.02 -9.24
N GLU A 36 -1.13 14.81 -9.99
CA GLU A 36 -1.32 14.98 -11.43
C GLU A 36 -1.11 13.65 -12.17
N TRP A 37 -0.02 12.92 -11.87
CA TRP A 37 0.23 11.61 -12.49
C TRP A 37 -0.85 10.59 -12.16
N ARG A 38 -1.34 10.58 -10.92
CA ARG A 38 -2.46 9.72 -10.51
C ARG A 38 -3.76 10.07 -11.21
N LEU A 39 -4.04 11.36 -11.37
CA LEU A 39 -5.22 11.83 -12.07
C LEU A 39 -5.16 11.46 -13.56
N ALA A 40 -4.01 11.69 -14.20
CA ALA A 40 -3.78 11.32 -15.60
C ALA A 40 -3.98 9.82 -15.82
N PHE A 41 -3.41 8.98 -14.94
CA PHE A 41 -3.62 7.53 -14.97
C PHE A 41 -5.11 7.17 -14.88
N ALA A 42 -5.82 7.72 -13.88
CA ALA A 42 -7.24 7.45 -13.69
C ALA A 42 -8.10 7.92 -14.88
N GLN A 43 -7.72 9.04 -15.52
CA GLN A 43 -8.40 9.55 -16.71
C GLN A 43 -8.16 8.65 -17.92
N ALA A 44 -6.91 8.23 -18.16
CA ALA A 44 -6.55 7.35 -19.27
C ALA A 44 -7.29 6.00 -19.20
N HIS A 45 -7.50 5.48 -17.99
CA HIS A 45 -8.14 4.19 -17.75
C HIS A 45 -9.62 4.32 -17.34
N ARG A 46 -10.22 5.51 -17.47
CA ARG A 46 -11.61 5.77 -17.05
C ARG A 46 -12.63 4.87 -17.77
N HIS A 47 -12.32 4.51 -19.01
CA HIS A 47 -13.20 3.71 -19.88
C HIS A 47 -12.90 2.20 -19.81
N TRP A 48 -11.91 1.78 -19.03
CA TRP A 48 -11.58 0.37 -18.89
C TRP A 48 -12.67 -0.38 -18.13
N THR A 49 -13.06 -1.51 -18.67
CA THR A 49 -14.02 -2.44 -18.08
C THR A 49 -13.31 -3.42 -17.14
N ILE A 50 -14.10 -4.17 -16.36
CA ILE A 50 -13.58 -5.25 -15.50
C ILE A 50 -12.77 -6.26 -16.33
N LYS A 51 -13.17 -6.52 -17.57
CA LYS A 51 -12.46 -7.45 -18.46
C LYS A 51 -11.07 -6.91 -18.83
N ASP A 52 -10.95 -5.61 -19.08
CA ASP A 52 -9.67 -4.97 -19.40
C ASP A 52 -8.73 -5.05 -18.18
N TRP A 53 -9.25 -4.79 -16.98
CA TRP A 53 -8.49 -4.97 -15.74
C TRP A 53 -8.13 -6.42 -15.43
N ALA A 54 -8.92 -7.39 -15.90
CA ALA A 54 -8.64 -8.81 -15.72
C ALA A 54 -7.42 -9.30 -16.54
N TRP A 55 -7.03 -8.53 -17.56
CA TRP A 55 -5.78 -8.76 -18.31
C TRP A 55 -4.55 -8.12 -17.65
N VAL A 56 -4.72 -7.45 -16.51
CA VAL A 56 -3.60 -6.90 -15.75
C VAL A 56 -3.12 -7.92 -14.72
N VAL A 57 -1.83 -8.27 -14.81
CA VAL A 57 -1.13 -9.06 -13.81
C VAL A 57 -0.58 -8.11 -12.75
N TRP A 58 -1.19 -8.13 -11.57
CA TRP A 58 -0.82 -7.27 -10.45
C TRP A 58 0.31 -7.90 -9.64
N MET A 59 1.47 -7.26 -9.61
CA MET A 59 2.64 -7.70 -8.83
C MET A 59 3.04 -6.67 -7.79
N ASP A 60 3.64 -7.13 -6.70
CA ASP A 60 4.14 -6.32 -5.59
C ASP A 60 4.84 -7.19 -4.54
N GLU A 61 5.87 -6.65 -3.89
CA GLU A 61 6.53 -7.29 -2.76
C GLU A 61 5.89 -6.91 -1.42
N SER A 62 5.79 -7.89 -0.54
CA SER A 62 5.31 -7.69 0.84
C SER A 62 6.13 -8.52 1.82
N ALA A 63 6.63 -7.87 2.88
CA ALA A 63 7.28 -8.55 3.99
C ALA A 63 6.25 -9.07 5.01
N PHE A 64 6.39 -10.33 5.41
CA PHE A 64 5.72 -10.90 6.58
C PHE A 64 6.68 -10.82 7.77
N GLU A 65 6.17 -10.42 8.93
CA GLU A 65 7.01 -10.19 10.11
C GLU A 65 6.40 -10.88 11.33
N LEU A 66 7.25 -11.54 12.12
CA LEU A 66 6.88 -12.16 13.39
C LEU A 66 6.69 -11.11 14.48
N GLY A 67 5.67 -11.28 15.32
CA GLY A 67 5.50 -10.49 16.55
C GLY A 67 5.16 -9.00 16.39
N LYS A 68 5.10 -8.44 15.17
CA LYS A 68 4.70 -7.03 14.98
C LYS A 68 3.22 -6.84 15.30
N LYS A 69 2.95 -6.09 16.36
CA LYS A 69 1.62 -5.56 16.63
C LYS A 69 1.26 -4.55 15.54
N VAL A 70 0.00 -4.57 15.11
CA VAL A 70 -0.51 -3.59 14.15
C VAL A 70 -0.55 -2.22 14.84
N ASP A 71 0.34 -1.31 14.44
CA ASP A 71 0.35 0.06 14.98
C ASP A 71 -0.88 0.82 14.48
N TRP A 72 -1.93 0.82 15.30
CA TRP A 72 -3.09 1.66 15.11
C TRP A 72 -2.85 3.00 15.80
N VAL A 73 -2.45 4.01 15.02
CA VAL A 73 -2.46 5.39 15.51
C VAL A 73 -3.92 5.82 15.65
N ARG A 74 -4.27 6.27 16.85
CA ARG A 74 -5.61 6.77 17.15
C ARG A 74 -5.58 8.29 17.33
N VAL A 75 -6.55 8.97 16.73
CA VAL A 75 -6.70 10.42 16.74
C VAL A 75 -8.08 10.80 17.26
N TRP A 76 -8.15 11.90 18.00
CA TRP A 76 -9.41 12.48 18.45
C TRP A 76 -9.92 13.43 17.38
N ARG A 77 -11.03 13.08 16.73
CA ARG A 77 -11.58 13.89 15.63
C ARG A 77 -13.06 13.66 15.40
N THR A 78 -13.69 14.58 14.69
CA THR A 78 -15.02 14.39 14.11
C THR A 78 -14.96 13.62 12.77
N PRO A 79 -16.08 13.10 12.26
CA PRO A 79 -16.13 12.47 10.93
C PRO A 79 -15.70 13.40 9.79
N GLN A 80 -16.02 14.69 9.87
CA GLN A 80 -15.74 15.69 8.84
C GLN A 80 -14.23 15.97 8.73
N GLU A 81 -13.51 15.94 9.84
CA GLU A 81 -12.06 16.22 9.90
C GLU A 81 -11.20 15.01 9.50
N LYS A 82 -11.80 13.95 8.94
CA LYS A 82 -11.11 12.69 8.58
C LYS A 82 -9.87 12.91 7.71
N TRP A 83 -9.93 13.89 6.83
CA TRP A 83 -8.93 14.12 5.79
C TRP A 83 -8.01 15.30 6.12
N ASN A 84 -8.16 15.93 7.30
CA ASN A 84 -7.22 16.94 7.76
C ASN A 84 -5.86 16.29 7.98
N PHE A 85 -4.80 16.96 7.58
CA PHE A 85 -3.43 16.42 7.60
C PHE A 85 -3.03 15.88 8.99
N GLU A 86 -3.39 16.59 10.06
CA GLU A 86 -3.12 16.23 11.47
C GLU A 86 -3.82 14.93 11.93
N ASN A 87 -4.87 14.52 11.21
CA ASN A 87 -5.67 13.33 11.51
C ASN A 87 -5.26 12.10 10.70
N LEU A 88 -4.21 12.23 9.86
CA LEU A 88 -3.65 11.15 9.07
C LEU A 88 -2.43 10.56 9.76
N ALA A 89 -2.32 9.24 9.73
CA ALA A 89 -1.07 8.59 10.09
C ALA A 89 -0.16 8.61 8.87
N VAL A 90 0.89 9.44 8.91
CA VAL A 90 1.90 9.48 7.85
C VAL A 90 2.59 8.12 7.78
N LYS A 91 2.45 7.45 6.64
CA LYS A 91 3.19 6.21 6.36
C LYS A 91 4.41 6.58 5.53
N ALA A 92 5.60 6.54 6.13
CA ALA A 92 6.84 6.60 5.36
C ALA A 92 6.91 5.38 4.42
N SER A 93 7.09 5.61 3.12
CA SER A 93 7.38 4.54 2.16
C SER A 93 8.85 4.17 2.27
N TRP A 94 9.16 3.13 3.03
CA TRP A 94 10.51 2.57 3.07
C TRP A 94 10.71 1.69 1.84
N TYR A 95 11.45 2.20 0.85
CA TYR A 95 11.99 1.40 -0.25
C TYR A 95 13.39 0.94 0.17
N GLY A 96 13.43 -0.19 0.89
CA GLY A 96 14.68 -0.69 1.46
C GLY A 96 14.52 -2.14 1.89
N GLY A 97 14.45 -3.03 0.91
CA GLY A 97 14.50 -4.47 1.12
C GLY A 97 15.44 -5.09 0.10
N HIS A 98 16.38 -5.91 0.55
CA HIS A 98 17.15 -6.78 -0.34
C HIS A 98 16.25 -7.93 -0.80
N PHE A 99 16.17 -8.17 -2.11
CA PHE A 99 15.46 -9.31 -2.69
C PHE A 99 16.32 -10.05 -3.72
N VAL A 100 16.07 -11.35 -3.85
CA VAL A 100 16.82 -12.29 -4.69
C VAL A 100 16.42 -12.13 -6.15
N ARG A 101 17.33 -11.57 -6.95
CA ARG A 101 17.19 -11.16 -8.35
C ARG A 101 16.76 -12.27 -9.34
N ARG A 102 16.84 -13.55 -8.96
CA ARG A 102 16.71 -14.70 -9.88
C ARG A 102 15.31 -15.32 -9.98
N SER A 103 14.57 -15.40 -8.88
CA SER A 103 13.31 -16.19 -8.83
C SER A 103 12.14 -15.58 -9.64
N TRP A 104 12.04 -14.25 -9.71
CA TRP A 104 10.91 -13.57 -10.35
C TRP A 104 11.01 -13.53 -11.88
N MET A 105 12.19 -13.23 -12.43
CA MET A 105 12.42 -13.21 -13.87
C MET A 105 12.14 -14.58 -14.50
N GLU A 106 12.39 -15.68 -13.78
CA GLU A 106 12.13 -17.02 -14.30
C GLU A 106 10.62 -17.34 -14.47
N GLN A 107 9.74 -16.71 -13.69
CA GLN A 107 8.30 -17.00 -13.67
C GLN A 107 7.47 -16.08 -14.58
N ALA A 108 7.91 -14.84 -14.76
CA ALA A 108 7.19 -13.83 -15.54
C ALA A 108 6.86 -14.25 -17.01
N PRO A 109 7.72 -14.99 -17.75
CA PRO A 109 7.40 -15.38 -19.12
C PRO A 109 6.26 -16.42 -19.21
N TRP A 110 6.13 -17.29 -18.20
CA TRP A 110 5.03 -18.25 -18.12
C TRP A 110 3.70 -17.57 -17.83
N ILE A 111 3.71 -16.55 -16.98
CA ILE A 111 2.52 -15.79 -16.61
C ILE A 111 2.10 -14.87 -17.77
N CYS A 112 3.04 -14.14 -18.36
CA CYS A 112 2.78 -13.11 -19.37
C CYS A 112 2.90 -13.61 -20.83
N GLY A 113 3.22 -14.89 -21.05
CA GLY A 113 3.41 -15.48 -22.39
C GLY A 113 2.15 -15.58 -23.25
N HIS A 114 0.98 -15.24 -22.70
CA HIS A 114 -0.22 -14.98 -23.50
C HIS A 114 -0.21 -13.51 -23.94
N HIS A 115 -0.19 -13.28 -25.26
CA HIS A 115 -0.03 -12.00 -25.97
C HIS A 115 -0.98 -10.83 -25.61
N CYS A 116 -1.67 -10.86 -24.48
CA CYS A 116 -2.62 -9.82 -24.05
C CYS A 116 -2.48 -9.42 -22.56
N LEU A 117 -1.46 -9.90 -21.83
CA LEU A 117 -1.32 -9.58 -20.41
C LEU A 117 -0.40 -8.37 -20.18
N LEU A 118 -0.91 -7.39 -19.42
CA LEU A 118 -0.16 -6.22 -18.97
C LEU A 118 0.40 -6.48 -17.58
N LEU A 119 1.72 -6.41 -17.43
CA LEU A 119 2.37 -6.50 -16.13
C LEU A 119 2.26 -5.15 -15.41
N MET A 120 1.72 -5.17 -14.20
CA MET A 120 1.81 -4.05 -13.27
C MET A 120 2.87 -4.35 -12.22
N GLU A 121 3.94 -3.55 -12.21
CA GLU A 121 4.97 -3.50 -11.18
C GLU A 121 5.12 -2.04 -10.68
N ASP A 122 5.69 -1.85 -9.49
CA ASP A 122 5.94 -0.50 -9.00
C ASP A 122 7.21 0.09 -9.62
N ASN A 123 7.37 1.42 -9.53
CA ASN A 123 8.55 2.11 -10.09
C ASN A 123 9.76 2.05 -9.14
N ALA A 124 9.92 1.02 -8.33
CA ALA A 124 11.11 0.90 -7.48
C ALA A 124 12.37 0.73 -8.35
N PRO A 125 13.54 1.21 -7.90
CA PRO A 125 14.76 1.26 -8.71
C PRO A 125 15.18 -0.07 -9.36
N ILE A 126 14.81 -1.20 -8.75
CA ILE A 126 15.13 -2.53 -9.27
C ILE A 126 14.28 -2.92 -10.49
N HIS A 127 13.05 -2.45 -10.59
CA HIS A 127 12.16 -2.67 -11.74
C HIS A 127 12.52 -1.73 -12.91
N THR A 128 13.06 -0.56 -12.59
CA THR A 128 13.53 0.43 -13.58
C THR A 128 15.01 0.26 -13.95
N ALA A 129 15.72 -0.69 -13.34
CA ALA A 129 17.13 -0.93 -13.63
C ALA A 129 17.29 -1.47 -15.05
N ARG A 130 18.35 -1.05 -15.75
CA ARG A 130 18.63 -1.44 -17.14
C ARG A 130 18.55 -2.95 -17.39
N ALA A 131 19.13 -3.75 -16.49
CA ALA A 131 19.09 -5.20 -16.65
C ALA A 131 17.67 -5.79 -16.53
N SER A 132 16.79 -5.16 -15.75
CA SER A 132 15.38 -5.56 -15.63
C SER A 132 14.61 -5.16 -16.87
N THR A 133 14.82 -3.94 -17.37
CA THR A 133 14.16 -3.46 -18.60
C THR A 133 14.62 -4.26 -19.83
N ASP A 134 15.92 -4.49 -19.99
CA ASP A 134 16.48 -5.26 -21.11
C ASP A 134 15.92 -6.69 -21.12
N TRP A 135 15.76 -7.31 -19.95
CA TRP A 135 15.18 -8.64 -19.82
C TRP A 135 13.69 -8.66 -20.16
N GLN A 136 12.92 -7.67 -19.68
CA GLN A 136 11.49 -7.54 -20.03
C GLN A 136 11.28 -7.34 -21.53
N ASP A 137 12.11 -6.50 -22.16
CA ASP A 137 12.09 -6.22 -23.60
C ASP A 137 12.46 -7.45 -24.44
N TRP A 138 13.41 -8.25 -23.96
CA TRP A 138 13.78 -9.54 -24.55
C TRP A 138 12.60 -10.51 -24.53
N HIS A 139 11.86 -10.55 -23.43
CA HIS A 139 10.69 -11.41 -23.24
C HIS A 139 9.36 -10.80 -23.74
N LYS A 140 9.39 -9.61 -24.36
CA LYS A 140 8.21 -8.91 -24.89
C LYS A 140 7.10 -8.68 -23.86
N ILE A 141 7.50 -8.44 -22.61
CA ILE A 141 6.56 -8.15 -21.53
C ILE A 141 6.05 -6.71 -21.69
N GLN A 142 4.73 -6.56 -21.84
CA GLN A 142 4.09 -5.24 -21.85
C GLN A 142 3.84 -4.79 -20.41
N LYS A 143 4.18 -3.53 -20.11
CA LYS A 143 3.94 -2.94 -18.79
C LYS A 143 2.79 -1.97 -18.80
N LEU A 144 2.04 -1.97 -17.70
CA LEU A 144 1.05 -0.95 -17.42
C LEU A 144 1.76 0.32 -16.95
N ASP A 145 1.46 1.46 -17.58
CA ASP A 145 1.95 2.76 -17.11
C ASP A 145 1.42 3.04 -15.70
N TRP A 146 2.30 3.02 -14.70
CA TRP A 146 1.90 3.08 -13.29
C TRP A 146 2.32 4.40 -12.62
N PRO A 147 1.41 5.13 -11.95
CA PRO A 147 1.75 6.37 -11.27
C PRO A 147 2.53 6.10 -9.97
N ALA A 148 3.66 6.77 -9.78
CA ALA A 148 4.48 6.65 -8.57
C ALA A 148 3.70 6.94 -7.27
N HIS A 149 4.12 6.32 -6.16
CA HIS A 149 3.49 6.42 -4.83
C HIS A 149 1.98 6.12 -4.81
N SER A 150 1.56 5.11 -5.58
CA SER A 150 0.14 4.72 -5.68
C SER A 150 -0.18 3.31 -5.13
N PRO A 151 0.24 2.97 -3.90
CA PRO A 151 -0.01 1.63 -3.36
C PRO A 151 -1.51 1.35 -3.16
N ASP A 152 -2.34 2.39 -3.02
CA ASP A 152 -3.78 2.25 -2.86
C ASP A 152 -4.52 1.93 -4.17
N LEU A 153 -3.88 2.10 -5.32
CA LEU A 153 -4.42 1.68 -6.61
C LEU A 153 -4.12 0.21 -6.92
N ASN A 154 -3.17 -0.42 -6.20
CA ASN A 154 -2.80 -1.82 -6.41
C ASN A 154 -3.70 -2.77 -5.60
N PRO A 155 -4.58 -3.57 -6.24
CA PRO A 155 -5.48 -4.49 -5.54
C PRO A 155 -4.76 -5.59 -4.76
N ILE A 156 -3.53 -5.97 -5.12
CA ILE A 156 -2.77 -6.99 -4.38
C ILE A 156 -2.47 -6.55 -2.94
N LYS A 157 -2.38 -5.24 -2.67
CA LYS A 157 -2.21 -4.71 -1.30
C LYS A 157 -3.41 -5.08 -0.41
N ASN A 158 -4.60 -5.24 -0.97
CA ASN A 158 -5.77 -5.74 -0.23
C ASN A 158 -5.63 -7.22 0.09
N VAL A 159 -5.12 -8.03 -0.86
CA VAL A 159 -4.83 -9.46 -0.64
C VAL A 159 -3.80 -9.62 0.48
N TRP A 160 -2.69 -8.89 0.42
CA TRP A 160 -1.66 -8.89 1.47
C TRP A 160 -2.21 -8.49 2.84
N LYS A 161 -3.09 -7.48 2.89
CA LYS A 161 -3.74 -7.06 4.14
C LYS A 161 -4.60 -8.18 4.72
N THR A 162 -5.36 -8.89 3.89
CA THR A 162 -6.19 -10.01 4.32
C THR A 162 -5.33 -11.18 4.81
N MET A 163 -4.31 -11.56 4.05
CA MET A 163 -3.38 -12.64 4.41
C MET A 163 -2.70 -12.36 5.75
N LYS A 164 -2.11 -11.17 5.93
CA LYS A 164 -1.48 -10.78 7.20
C LYS A 164 -2.47 -10.77 8.35
N SER A 165 -3.71 -10.33 8.11
CA SER A 165 -4.76 -10.38 9.13
C SER A 165 -5.14 -11.81 9.50
N GLN A 166 -5.20 -12.74 8.54
CA GLN A 166 -5.53 -14.14 8.81
C GLN A 166 -4.37 -14.83 9.55
N MET A 167 -3.14 -14.65 9.07
CA MET A 167 -1.93 -15.17 9.70
C MET A 167 -1.80 -14.70 11.16
N SER A 168 -2.00 -13.41 11.41
CA SER A 168 -1.94 -12.85 12.78
C SER A 168 -3.07 -13.34 13.69
N LYS A 169 -4.24 -13.74 13.15
CA LYS A 169 -5.38 -14.16 13.97
C LYS A 169 -5.38 -15.66 14.22
N LEU A 170 -5.13 -16.44 13.16
CA LEU A 170 -5.35 -17.89 13.14
C LEU A 170 -4.07 -18.69 13.33
N TYR A 171 -2.98 -18.27 12.70
CA TYR A 171 -1.76 -19.08 12.63
C TYR A 171 -0.71 -18.67 13.68
N GLN A 172 -0.58 -17.36 13.94
CA GLN A 172 0.31 -16.80 14.96
C GLN A 172 1.71 -17.45 14.98
N PRO A 173 2.44 -17.42 13.85
CA PRO A 173 3.74 -18.07 13.74
C PRO A 173 4.71 -17.46 14.76
N GLN A 174 5.53 -18.31 15.36
CA GLN A 174 6.54 -17.97 16.35
C GLN A 174 7.97 -18.04 15.77
N THR A 175 8.15 -18.74 14.65
CA THR A 175 9.44 -18.90 13.97
C THR A 175 9.38 -18.50 12.49
N VAL A 176 10.53 -18.31 11.85
CA VAL A 176 10.60 -17.94 10.42
C VAL A 176 10.21 -19.14 9.54
N GLU A 177 10.47 -20.35 10.01
CA GLU A 177 10.12 -21.60 9.33
C GLU A 177 8.61 -21.84 9.29
N GLU A 178 7.87 -21.23 10.23
CA GLU A 178 6.41 -21.26 10.30
C GLU A 178 5.75 -20.19 9.40
N LEU A 179 6.51 -19.25 8.82
CA LEU A 179 5.99 -18.23 7.88
C LEU A 179 5.92 -18.74 6.43
#